data_AF-A0A4Y4XA76-F1
#
_entry.id   AF-A0A4Y4XA76-F1
#
_cell.length_a   1.000
_cell.length_b   1.000
_cell.length_c   1.000
_cell.angle_alpha   90.00
_cell.angle_beta   90.00
_cell.angle_gamma   90.00
#
_symmetry.space_group_name_H-M   'P 1'
#
loop_
_entity.id
_entity.type
_entity.pdbx_description
1 polymer ?
#
loop_
_entity_poly.entity_id
_entity_poly.type
_entity_poly.pdbx_seq_one_letter_code
_entity_poly.pdbx_strand_id
1 'polypeptide(L)'
;MAKIELLARFTQIALPNSHPLLKKVLHYAKKHFSQCHMLSSSLLILNDTECFKKNYLLNWVYHALECAHEKDISQHSLEEILQKSHLPIRIKIINQNTLLEKIEVKVLTFGAEYALFITKHPIAKRFLRQKFSGCVFLETQDELHIRGDSERFWELIVTLNENRIVHNACLDFIYPNGFGKDSYTTMAERKLKECYKTLGFIKHENFSEVKKRYLELAKTYHPDLCDLKEKKALYAKRFAIIQEAYSHIKKHA
;
A
#
# COMPACT_ATOMS: atom_id res chain seq x y z
N MET A 1 -10.05 -13.37 18.39
CA MET A 1 -10.21 -14.16 19.62
C MET A 1 -9.15 -13.73 20.60
N ALA A 2 -9.49 -13.66 21.88
CA ALA A 2 -8.54 -13.26 22.92
C ALA A 2 -7.64 -14.44 23.28
N LYS A 3 -6.32 -14.24 23.31
CA LYS A 3 -5.36 -15.31 23.62
C LYS A 3 -4.02 -14.81 24.11
N ILE A 4 -3.27 -15.69 24.76
CA ILE A 4 -1.89 -15.51 25.19
C ILE A 4 -1.00 -16.42 24.33
N GLU A 5 0.07 -15.84 23.77
CA GLU A 5 1.02 -16.54 22.91
C GLU A 5 2.45 -16.31 23.40
N LEU A 6 3.25 -17.37 23.43
CA LEU A 6 4.67 -17.28 23.70
C LEU A 6 5.43 -17.17 22.37
N LEU A 7 6.15 -16.05 22.19
CA LEU A 7 6.99 -15.82 21.01
C LEU A 7 8.45 -15.76 21.45
N ALA A 8 9.36 -16.02 20.50
CA ALA A 8 10.79 -16.17 20.80
C ALA A 8 11.43 -15.00 21.56
N ARG A 9 10.88 -13.78 21.44
CA ARG A 9 11.45 -12.55 22.01
C ARG A 9 10.54 -11.81 23.00
N PHE A 10 9.28 -12.22 23.13
CA PHE A 10 8.29 -11.57 24.00
C PHE A 10 7.07 -12.46 24.21
N THR A 11 6.35 -12.22 25.30
CA THR A 11 5.04 -12.81 25.55
C THR A 11 3.96 -11.90 24.99
N GLN A 12 3.04 -12.43 24.20
CA GLN A 12 1.97 -11.65 23.56
C GLN A 12 0.62 -11.93 24.21
N ILE A 13 -0.05 -10.86 24.64
CA ILE A 13 -1.46 -10.88 25.07
C ILE A 13 -2.26 -10.24 23.95
N ALA A 14 -3.01 -11.03 23.20
CA ALA A 14 -3.82 -10.56 22.09
C ALA A 14 -5.27 -10.38 22.54
N LEU A 15 -5.77 -9.14 22.55
CA LEU A 15 -7.12 -8.80 23.01
C LEU A 15 -7.88 -8.04 21.93
N PRO A 16 -9.11 -8.46 21.56
CA PRO A 16 -10.00 -7.67 20.72
C PRO A 16 -10.28 -6.27 21.29
N ASN A 17 -10.45 -5.27 20.43
CA ASN A 17 -10.78 -3.90 20.85
C ASN A 17 -12.12 -3.83 21.60
N SER A 18 -13.05 -4.71 21.25
CA SER A 18 -14.34 -4.87 21.94
C SER A 18 -14.26 -5.68 23.23
N HIS A 19 -13.13 -6.31 23.55
CA HIS A 19 -13.03 -7.20 24.69
C HIS A 19 -13.06 -6.40 26.01
N PRO A 20 -13.92 -6.74 26.98
CA PRO A 20 -14.11 -5.96 28.20
C PRO A 20 -12.84 -5.83 29.05
N LEU A 21 -11.96 -6.85 29.01
CA LEU A 21 -10.68 -6.82 29.72
C LEU A 21 -9.68 -5.81 29.14
N LEU A 22 -9.78 -5.40 27.87
CA LEU A 22 -8.73 -4.60 27.22
C LEU A 22 -8.47 -3.30 27.97
N LYS A 23 -9.53 -2.56 28.33
CA LYS A 23 -9.39 -1.28 29.06
C LYS A 23 -8.72 -1.48 30.42
N LYS A 24 -9.07 -2.55 31.14
CA LYS A 24 -8.50 -2.86 32.46
C LYS A 24 -7.02 -3.24 32.34
N VAL A 25 -6.67 -4.08 31.36
CA VAL A 25 -5.29 -4.52 31.12
C VAL A 25 -4.40 -3.35 30.71
N LEU A 26 -4.86 -2.48 29.79
CA LEU A 26 -4.11 -1.29 29.39
C LEU A 26 -3.96 -0.28 30.55
N HIS A 27 -4.99 -0.10 31.37
CA HIS A 27 -4.90 0.78 32.54
C HIS A 27 -3.90 0.24 33.58
N TYR A 28 -3.97 -1.05 33.91
CA TYR A 28 -3.03 -1.71 34.80
C TYR A 28 -1.59 -1.56 34.27
N ALA A 29 -1.38 -1.81 32.98
CA ALA A 29 -0.08 -1.69 32.34
C ALA A 29 0.52 -0.28 32.50
N LYS A 30 -0.27 0.76 32.21
CA LYS A 30 0.18 2.15 32.34
C LYS A 30 0.39 2.60 33.78
N LYS A 31 -0.31 2.00 34.75
CA LYS A 31 -0.23 2.37 36.16
C LYS A 31 0.96 1.73 36.86
N HIS A 32 1.29 0.48 36.53
CA HIS A 32 2.22 -0.33 37.32
C HIS A 32 3.59 -0.54 36.67
N PHE A 33 3.74 -0.24 35.37
CA PHE A 33 5.00 -0.39 34.64
C PHE A 33 5.53 0.95 34.17
N SER A 34 6.82 1.17 34.39
CA SER A 34 7.50 2.43 34.06
C SER A 34 7.90 2.48 32.58
N GLN A 35 8.35 1.35 32.03
CA GLN A 35 8.78 1.24 30.64
C GLN A 35 7.65 0.75 29.72
N CYS A 36 6.57 1.52 29.66
CA CYS A 36 5.39 1.21 28.87
C CYS A 36 5.26 2.12 27.64
N HIS A 37 5.31 1.55 26.44
CA HIS A 37 5.21 2.29 25.18
C HIS A 37 3.95 1.91 24.38
N MET A 38 3.11 2.91 24.10
CA MET A 38 1.93 2.74 23.26
C MET A 38 2.32 2.87 21.78
N LEU A 39 2.06 1.83 20.98
CA LEU A 39 2.11 1.85 19.52
C LEU A 39 0.70 1.95 18.94
N SER A 40 0.59 2.11 17.62
CA SER A 40 -0.70 2.27 16.94
C SER A 40 -1.72 1.17 17.19
N SER A 41 -1.28 -0.08 17.39
CA SER A 41 -2.16 -1.23 17.64
C SER A 41 -1.66 -2.18 18.74
N SER A 42 -0.68 -1.74 19.54
CA SER A 42 -0.17 -2.57 20.64
C SER A 42 0.54 -1.75 21.70
N LEU A 43 0.40 -2.16 22.95
CA LEU A 43 1.16 -1.61 24.07
C LEU A 43 2.32 -2.56 24.39
N LEU A 44 3.54 -2.02 24.45
CA LEU A 44 4.75 -2.75 24.79
C LEU A 44 5.16 -2.42 26.22
N ILE A 45 5.30 -3.46 27.04
CA ILE A 45 5.89 -3.38 28.38
C ILE A 45 7.32 -3.90 28.24
N LEU A 46 8.28 -2.98 28.24
CA LEU A 46 9.71 -3.29 28.20
C LEU A 46 10.20 -3.66 29.61
N ASN A 47 11.50 -3.93 29.74
CA ASN A 47 12.13 -4.47 30.93
C ASN A 47 12.04 -3.54 32.14
N ASP A 48 10.94 -3.63 32.89
CA ASP A 48 10.99 -3.42 34.33
C ASP A 48 11.65 -4.66 34.95
N THR A 49 12.67 -4.44 35.78
CA THR A 49 13.44 -5.43 36.54
C THR A 49 12.59 -6.32 37.46
N GLU A 50 11.28 -6.06 37.53
CA GLU A 50 10.34 -6.71 38.44
C GLU A 50 9.47 -7.76 37.72
N CYS A 51 9.99 -8.98 37.63
CA CYS A 51 9.25 -10.13 37.08
C CYS A 51 7.94 -10.42 37.84
N PHE A 52 7.84 -10.03 39.12
CA PHE A 52 6.65 -10.24 39.94
C PHE A 52 5.39 -9.55 39.38
N LYS A 53 5.49 -8.28 38.98
CA LYS A 53 4.36 -7.55 38.38
C LYS A 53 3.93 -8.15 37.05
N LYS A 54 4.90 -8.60 36.24
CA LYS A 54 4.64 -9.29 34.97
C LYS A 54 3.95 -10.64 35.20
N ASN A 55 4.40 -11.43 36.18
CA ASN A 55 3.74 -12.66 36.60
C ASN A 55 2.30 -12.41 37.03
N TYR A 56 2.08 -11.40 37.87
CA TYR A 56 0.73 -11.04 38.31
C TYR A 56 -0.18 -10.68 37.14
N LEU A 57 0.30 -9.83 36.22
CA LEU A 57 -0.44 -9.45 35.03
C LEU A 57 -0.80 -10.67 34.17
N LEU A 58 0.17 -11.54 33.88
CA LEU A 58 -0.05 -12.74 33.07
C LEU A 58 -1.03 -13.71 33.74
N ASN A 59 -0.86 -13.95 35.04
CA ASN A 59 -1.75 -14.80 35.82
C ASN A 59 -3.18 -14.28 35.84
N TRP A 60 -3.34 -12.98 36.13
CA TRP A 60 -4.64 -12.34 36.15
C TRP A 60 -5.33 -12.39 34.79
N VAL A 61 -4.60 -12.10 33.69
CA VAL A 61 -5.17 -12.17 32.34
C VAL A 61 -5.53 -13.60 31.96
N TYR A 62 -4.69 -14.59 32.28
CA TYR A 62 -4.97 -16.00 31.99
C TYR A 62 -6.29 -16.45 32.62
N HIS A 63 -6.45 -16.25 33.93
CA HIS A 63 -7.69 -16.63 34.62
C HIS A 63 -8.88 -15.78 34.21
N ALA A 64 -8.68 -14.50 33.88
CA ALA A 64 -9.77 -13.66 33.40
C ALA A 64 -10.29 -14.11 32.02
N LEU A 65 -9.43 -14.66 31.15
CA LEU A 65 -9.82 -15.27 29.88
C LEU A 65 -10.48 -16.63 30.08
N GLU A 66 -10.02 -17.41 31.06
CA GLU A 66 -10.62 -18.68 31.48
C GLU A 66 -12.05 -18.49 31.99
N CYS A 67 -12.27 -17.52 32.89
CA CYS A 67 -13.60 -17.15 33.36
C CYS A 67 -14.51 -16.59 32.26
N ALA A 68 -13.94 -15.98 31.21
CA ALA A 68 -14.70 -15.48 30.06
C ALA A 68 -15.10 -16.60 29.07
N HIS A 69 -14.73 -17.86 29.34
CA HIS A 69 -14.97 -19.01 28.48
C HIS A 69 -14.44 -18.83 27.04
N GLU A 70 -13.33 -18.08 26.88
CA GLU A 70 -12.67 -17.95 25.59
C GLU A 70 -12.09 -19.31 25.17
N LYS A 71 -12.35 -19.73 23.93
CA LYS A 71 -11.77 -20.95 23.36
C LYS A 71 -10.32 -20.66 22.96
N ASP A 72 -9.42 -21.61 23.20
CA ASP A 72 -8.00 -21.55 22.82
C ASP A 72 -7.23 -20.37 23.45
N ILE A 73 -7.33 -20.22 24.78
CA ILE A 73 -6.64 -19.17 25.56
C ILE A 73 -5.14 -19.19 25.31
N SER A 74 -4.53 -20.38 25.31
CA SER A 74 -3.11 -20.62 25.08
C SER A 74 -2.89 -22.07 24.71
N GLN A 75 -1.86 -22.35 23.91
CA GLN A 75 -1.36 -23.72 23.68
C GLN A 75 -0.43 -24.20 24.81
N HIS A 76 -0.01 -23.28 25.67
CA HIS A 76 0.93 -23.47 26.77
C HIS A 76 0.22 -23.38 28.12
N SER A 77 0.69 -24.14 29.11
CA SER A 77 0.18 -24.05 30.48
C SER A 77 0.53 -22.69 31.12
N LEU A 78 -0.16 -22.35 32.20
CA LEU A 78 0.14 -21.12 32.94
C LEU A 78 1.58 -21.12 33.46
N GLU A 79 2.11 -22.25 33.93
CA GLU A 79 3.50 -22.34 34.42
C GLU A 79 4.51 -22.01 33.32
N GLU A 80 4.31 -22.53 32.10
CA GLU A 80 5.16 -22.23 30.95
C GLU A 80 5.14 -20.73 30.60
N ILE A 81 3.97 -20.10 30.68
CA ILE A 81 3.82 -18.66 30.42
C ILE A 81 4.57 -17.84 31.47
N LEU A 82 4.43 -18.21 32.75
CA LEU A 82 5.08 -17.50 33.86
C LEU A 82 6.60 -17.66 33.83
N GLN A 83 7.14 -18.81 33.39
CA GLN A 83 8.58 -18.98 33.19
C GLN A 83 9.16 -17.98 32.17
N LYS A 84 8.36 -17.56 31.19
CA LYS A 84 8.75 -16.59 30.16
C LYS A 84 8.46 -15.13 30.53
N SER A 85 7.98 -14.85 31.74
CA SER A 85 7.66 -13.47 32.17
C SER A 85 8.85 -12.52 32.25
N HIS A 86 10.08 -13.06 32.30
CA HIS A 86 11.31 -12.26 32.21
C HIS A 86 11.42 -11.52 30.87
N LEU A 87 10.73 -11.98 29.83
CA LEU A 87 10.70 -11.32 28.53
C LEU A 87 9.81 -10.05 28.55
N PRO A 88 9.96 -9.16 27.55
CA PRO A 88 8.98 -8.11 27.31
C PRO A 88 7.57 -8.66 27.08
N ILE A 89 6.55 -7.89 27.44
CA ILE A 89 5.15 -8.24 27.19
C ILE A 89 4.57 -7.31 26.13
N ARG A 90 3.94 -7.87 25.11
CA ARG A 90 3.20 -7.12 24.09
C ARG A 90 1.71 -7.36 24.25
N ILE A 91 0.96 -6.31 24.59
CA ILE A 91 -0.49 -6.32 24.54
C ILE A 91 -0.92 -5.88 23.13
N LYS A 92 -1.31 -6.84 22.29
CA LYS A 92 -1.77 -6.61 20.91
C LYS A 92 -3.27 -6.34 20.90
N ILE A 93 -3.65 -5.17 20.38
CA ILE A 93 -5.06 -4.78 20.22
C ILE A 93 -5.51 -5.29 18.86
N ILE A 94 -6.47 -6.22 18.85
CA ILE A 94 -7.06 -6.77 17.63
C ILE A 94 -8.29 -5.94 17.29
N ASN A 95 -8.24 -5.18 16.22
CA ASN A 95 -9.45 -4.53 15.70
C ASN A 95 -10.35 -5.61 15.08
N GLN A 96 -11.59 -5.73 15.57
CA GLN A 96 -12.60 -6.57 14.92
C GLN A 96 -13.06 -5.84 13.65
N ASN A 97 -13.03 -6.54 12.52
CA ASN A 97 -13.59 -6.06 11.25
C ASN A 97 -13.00 -4.74 10.72
N THR A 98 -11.67 -4.55 10.78
CA THR A 98 -11.09 -3.60 9.83
C THR A 98 -11.22 -4.20 8.44
N LEU A 99 -12.18 -3.69 7.66
CA LEU A 99 -12.20 -3.88 6.21
C LEU A 99 -10.76 -3.71 5.71
N LEU A 100 -10.33 -4.65 4.85
CA LEU A 100 -9.00 -4.58 4.25
C LEU A 100 -8.90 -3.25 3.51
N GLU A 101 -8.11 -2.32 4.02
CA GLU A 101 -7.98 -0.99 3.44
C GLU A 101 -7.18 -1.14 2.14
N LYS A 102 -7.82 -0.84 1.01
CA LYS A 102 -7.13 -0.85 -0.27
C LYS A 102 -6.36 0.46 -0.42
N ILE A 103 -5.04 0.36 -0.47
CA ILE A 103 -4.13 1.50 -0.66
C ILE A 103 -3.53 1.39 -2.04
N GLU A 104 -3.77 2.40 -2.87
CA GLU A 104 -3.11 2.53 -4.16
C GLU A 104 -1.75 3.23 -4.01
N VAL A 105 -0.71 2.60 -4.56
CA VAL A 105 0.64 3.16 -4.64
C VAL A 105 0.98 3.33 -6.11
N LYS A 106 1.24 4.56 -6.55
CA LYS A 106 1.69 4.80 -7.92
C LYS A 106 3.19 4.59 -7.99
N VAL A 107 3.63 3.83 -8.99
CA VAL A 107 5.03 3.52 -9.25
C VAL A 107 5.41 4.09 -10.60
N LEU A 108 6.37 5.01 -10.62
CA LEU A 108 6.92 5.61 -11.83
C LEU A 108 8.39 5.22 -11.93
N THR A 109 8.77 4.59 -13.03
CA THR A 109 10.16 4.22 -13.34
C THR A 109 10.71 5.14 -14.41
N PHE A 110 11.92 5.65 -14.23
CA PHE A 110 12.57 6.51 -15.21
C PHE A 110 14.00 6.02 -15.46
N GLY A 111 14.35 5.83 -16.74
CA GLY A 111 15.65 5.28 -17.11
C GLY A 111 15.88 3.87 -16.54
N ALA A 112 17.15 3.48 -16.44
CA ALA A 112 17.57 2.15 -15.99
C ALA A 112 17.80 2.05 -14.48
N GLU A 113 17.75 3.16 -13.75
CA GLU A 113 18.28 3.23 -12.39
C GLU A 113 17.30 3.84 -11.38
N TYR A 114 16.17 4.41 -11.81
CA TYR A 114 15.36 5.24 -10.93
C TYR A 114 13.89 4.83 -10.90
N ALA A 115 13.33 4.78 -9.69
CA ALA A 115 11.92 4.59 -9.47
C ALA A 115 11.38 5.50 -8.35
N LEU A 116 10.12 5.88 -8.49
CA LEU A 116 9.41 6.82 -7.65
C LEU A 116 8.09 6.17 -7.20
N PHE A 117 7.89 6.10 -5.90
CA PHE A 117 6.62 5.69 -5.31
C PHE A 117 5.88 6.90 -4.77
N ILE A 118 4.62 7.06 -5.16
CA ILE A 118 3.75 8.13 -4.68
C ILE A 118 2.65 7.49 -3.82
N THR A 119 2.67 7.80 -2.53
CA THR A 119 1.66 7.37 -1.56
C THR A 119 1.65 8.29 -0.34
N LYS A 120 0.44 8.69 0.08
CA LYS A 120 0.23 9.44 1.34
C LYS A 120 0.16 8.52 2.55
N HIS A 121 0.09 7.21 2.34
CA HIS A 121 -0.26 6.28 3.40
C HIS A 121 0.99 5.81 4.17
N PRO A 122 1.06 6.02 5.50
CA PRO A 122 2.26 5.76 6.28
C PRO A 122 2.66 4.28 6.30
N ILE A 123 1.68 3.36 6.28
CA ILE A 123 1.95 1.90 6.21
C ILE A 123 2.66 1.53 4.90
N ALA A 124 2.18 2.03 3.76
CA ALA A 124 2.76 1.75 2.45
C ALA A 124 4.18 2.31 2.37
N LYS A 125 4.37 3.55 2.84
CA LYS A 125 5.67 4.20 2.87
C LYS A 125 6.68 3.46 3.76
N ARG A 126 6.26 3.04 4.95
CA ARG A 126 7.10 2.24 5.86
C ARG A 126 7.50 0.91 5.24
N PHE A 127 6.54 0.22 4.60
CA PHE A 127 6.80 -1.02 3.88
C PHE A 127 7.84 -0.83 2.78
N LEU A 128 7.67 0.19 1.93
CA LEU A 128 8.60 0.50 0.84
C LEU A 128 9.99 0.86 1.37
N ARG A 129 10.08 1.71 2.40
CA ARG A 129 11.36 2.09 3.01
C ARG A 129 12.11 0.88 3.57
N GLN A 130 11.41 -0.06 4.20
CA GLN A 130 12.05 -1.28 4.70
C GLN A 130 12.54 -2.16 3.55
N LYS A 131 11.71 -2.32 2.50
CA LYS A 131 12.01 -3.17 1.35
C LYS A 131 13.17 -2.64 0.48
N PHE A 132 13.28 -1.32 0.36
CA PHE A 132 14.31 -0.64 -0.44
C PHE A 132 15.34 0.09 0.44
N SER A 133 15.61 -0.41 1.65
CA SER A 133 16.43 0.28 2.66
C SER A 133 17.85 0.66 2.23
N GLY A 134 18.37 0.11 1.13
CA GLY A 134 19.65 0.49 0.51
C GLY A 134 19.57 1.32 -0.77
N CYS A 135 18.37 1.62 -1.28
CA CYS A 135 18.16 2.31 -2.56
C CYS A 135 17.44 3.66 -2.41
N VAL A 136 16.91 3.98 -1.22
CA VAL A 136 16.22 5.26 -0.97
C VAL A 136 17.24 6.39 -0.87
N PHE A 137 17.06 7.45 -1.66
CA PHE A 137 17.90 8.65 -1.58
C PHE A 137 17.14 9.94 -1.29
N LEU A 138 15.81 9.98 -1.51
CA LEU A 138 14.96 11.12 -1.16
C LEU A 138 13.59 10.63 -0.67
N GLU A 139 13.10 11.24 0.41
CA GLU A 139 11.79 10.95 1.01
C GLU A 139 11.08 12.29 1.29
N THR A 140 9.95 12.56 0.64
CA THR A 140 9.08 13.73 0.92
C THR A 140 7.84 13.26 1.66
N GLN A 141 6.83 14.11 1.92
CA GLN A 141 5.61 13.66 2.63
C GLN A 141 4.89 12.52 1.89
N ASP A 142 4.72 12.66 0.57
CA ASP A 142 3.91 11.76 -0.26
C ASP A 142 4.74 10.92 -1.25
N GLU A 143 6.06 11.13 -1.31
CA GLU A 143 6.92 10.53 -2.32
C GLU A 143 8.13 9.82 -1.71
N LEU A 144 8.50 8.70 -2.32
CA LEU A 144 9.70 7.93 -2.00
C LEU A 144 10.49 7.68 -3.29
N HIS A 145 11.69 8.24 -3.33
CA HIS A 145 12.58 8.19 -4.48
C HIS A 145 13.66 7.14 -4.23
N ILE A 146 13.74 6.16 -5.12
CA ILE A 146 14.75 5.11 -5.08
C ILE A 146 15.63 5.15 -6.32
N ARG A 147 16.93 4.91 -6.12
CA ARG A 147 17.91 4.72 -7.18
C ARG A 147 18.65 3.41 -6.94
N GLY A 148 18.90 2.65 -8.00
CA GLY A 148 19.73 1.45 -7.93
C GLY A 148 20.22 1.01 -9.29
N ASP A 149 21.50 0.65 -9.35
CA ASP A 149 22.21 0.34 -10.60
C ASP A 149 22.46 -1.17 -10.75
N SER A 150 21.76 -2.00 -9.98
CA SER A 150 21.98 -3.45 -9.91
C SER A 150 20.77 -4.23 -10.39
N GLU A 151 20.97 -5.43 -10.94
CA GLU A 151 19.85 -6.32 -11.32
C GLU A 151 18.89 -6.60 -10.15
N ARG A 152 19.43 -6.71 -8.92
CA ARG A 152 18.65 -6.88 -7.69
C ARG A 152 17.64 -5.76 -7.45
N PHE A 153 17.91 -4.54 -7.90
CA PHE A 153 16.98 -3.42 -7.79
C PHE A 153 15.70 -3.72 -8.59
N TRP A 154 15.85 -4.20 -9.82
CA TRP A 154 14.73 -4.50 -10.69
C TRP A 154 13.97 -5.75 -10.23
N GLU A 155 14.66 -6.77 -9.72
CA GLU A 155 14.01 -7.91 -9.08
C GLU A 155 13.07 -7.46 -7.95
N LEU A 156 13.55 -6.55 -7.09
CA LEU A 156 12.74 -6.00 -6.00
C LEU A 156 11.52 -5.22 -6.50
N ILE A 157 11.65 -4.46 -7.58
CA ILE A 157 10.50 -3.74 -8.19
C ILE A 157 9.51 -4.73 -8.80
N VAL A 158 9.97 -5.74 -9.55
CA VAL A 158 9.10 -6.75 -10.17
C VAL A 158 8.30 -7.51 -9.11
N THR A 159 8.87 -7.76 -7.93
CA THR A 159 8.15 -8.40 -6.82
C THR A 159 6.96 -7.56 -6.29
N LEU A 160 6.76 -6.33 -6.75
CA LEU A 160 5.61 -5.47 -6.42
C LEU A 160 4.46 -5.56 -7.44
N ASN A 161 4.57 -6.37 -8.50
CA ASN A 161 3.48 -6.57 -9.46
C ASN A 161 2.26 -7.29 -8.87
N GLU A 162 2.44 -7.95 -7.74
CA GLU A 162 1.38 -8.58 -6.97
C GLU A 162 0.97 -7.69 -5.80
N ASN A 163 -0.32 -7.72 -5.48
CA ASN A 163 -0.84 -7.02 -4.31
C ASN A 163 -0.16 -7.55 -3.04
N ARG A 164 0.19 -6.65 -2.12
CA ARG A 164 0.85 -7.01 -0.87
C ARG A 164 -0.03 -6.67 0.32
N ILE A 165 -0.28 -7.65 1.17
CA ILE A 165 -1.01 -7.46 2.41
C ILE A 165 -0.01 -7.07 3.49
N VAL A 166 -0.16 -5.87 4.03
CA VAL A 166 0.65 -5.34 5.14
C VAL A 166 -0.29 -4.93 6.26
N HIS A 167 -0.30 -5.70 7.35
CA HIS A 167 -1.27 -5.56 8.44
C HIS A 167 -2.72 -5.72 7.95
N ASN A 168 -3.51 -4.65 7.99
CA ASN A 168 -4.90 -4.56 7.54
C ASN A 168 -5.03 -3.80 6.21
N ALA A 169 -3.92 -3.55 5.52
CA ALA A 169 -3.92 -2.84 4.25
C ALA A 169 -3.47 -3.73 3.09
N CYS A 170 -4.19 -3.64 1.97
CA CYS A 170 -3.82 -4.23 0.69
C CYS A 170 -3.16 -3.15 -0.15
N LEU A 171 -1.86 -3.27 -0.36
CA LEU A 171 -1.10 -2.41 -1.26
C LEU A 171 -1.32 -2.87 -2.70
N ASP A 172 -1.96 -2.02 -3.49
CA ASP A 172 -2.19 -2.19 -4.93
C ASP A 172 -1.24 -1.26 -5.68
N PHE A 173 -0.36 -1.82 -6.49
CA PHE A 173 0.69 -1.09 -7.20
C PHE A 173 0.25 -0.77 -8.61
N ILE A 174 0.05 0.51 -8.89
CA ILE A 174 -0.34 1.02 -10.20
C ILE A 174 0.92 1.55 -10.88
N TYR A 175 1.12 1.22 -12.14
CA TYR A 175 2.27 1.64 -12.94
C TYR A 175 1.83 2.53 -14.10
N PRO A 176 1.65 3.85 -13.89
CA PRO A 176 1.10 4.76 -14.90
C PRO A 176 1.94 4.81 -16.18
N ASN A 177 3.26 4.59 -16.08
CA ASN A 177 4.19 4.59 -17.19
C ASN A 177 4.34 3.21 -17.87
N GLY A 178 3.48 2.23 -17.54
CA GLY A 178 3.37 0.96 -18.28
C GLY A 178 4.34 -0.16 -17.86
N PHE A 179 4.86 -0.12 -16.64
CA PHE A 179 5.61 -1.24 -16.03
C PHE A 179 4.68 -2.35 -15.47
N GLY A 180 3.36 -2.14 -15.48
CA GLY A 180 2.36 -3.07 -14.93
C GLY A 180 1.95 -4.20 -15.89
N LYS A 181 0.96 -5.01 -15.50
CA LYS A 181 0.53 -6.28 -16.13
C LYS A 181 0.25 -6.30 -17.65
N ASP A 182 0.25 -5.15 -18.32
CA ASP A 182 0.06 -5.00 -19.78
C ASP A 182 1.41 -4.84 -20.56
N SER A 183 2.55 -5.12 -19.93
CA SER A 183 3.90 -4.66 -20.31
C SER A 183 4.66 -5.45 -21.38
N TYR A 184 3.99 -6.13 -22.31
CA TYR A 184 4.70 -6.62 -23.51
C TYR A 184 4.81 -5.57 -24.63
N THR A 185 4.26 -4.37 -24.43
CA THR A 185 4.24 -3.33 -25.46
C THR A 185 5.44 -2.39 -25.37
N THR A 186 6.13 -2.23 -26.50
CA THR A 186 7.20 -1.27 -26.73
C THR A 186 6.70 0.18 -26.58
N MET A 187 7.62 1.14 -26.36
CA MET A 187 7.27 2.56 -26.28
C MET A 187 6.50 3.06 -27.52
N ALA A 188 6.83 2.52 -28.70
CA ALA A 188 6.14 2.83 -29.95
C ALA A 188 4.68 2.33 -29.95
N GLU A 189 4.45 1.09 -29.50
CA GLU A 189 3.10 0.50 -29.40
C GLU A 189 2.24 1.21 -28.35
N ARG A 190 2.83 1.71 -27.26
CA ARG A 190 2.12 2.51 -26.25
C ARG A 190 1.68 3.85 -26.82
N LYS A 191 2.59 4.56 -27.48
CA LYS A 191 2.28 5.82 -28.13
C LYS A 191 1.20 5.62 -29.19
N LEU A 192 1.27 4.52 -29.94
CA LEU A 192 0.23 4.13 -30.89
C LEU A 192 -1.12 3.92 -30.20
N LYS A 193 -1.17 3.16 -29.09
CA LYS A 193 -2.38 2.91 -28.29
C LYS A 193 -2.98 4.21 -27.73
N GLU A 194 -2.15 5.16 -27.28
CA GLU A 194 -2.60 6.49 -26.85
C GLU A 194 -3.19 7.28 -28.01
N CYS A 195 -2.58 7.25 -29.20
CA CYS A 195 -3.15 7.88 -30.39
C CYS A 195 -4.54 7.31 -30.75
N TYR A 196 -4.73 5.98 -30.65
CA TYR A 196 -6.04 5.35 -30.85
C TYR A 196 -7.08 5.83 -29.82
N LYS A 197 -6.69 5.95 -28.54
CA LYS A 197 -7.55 6.49 -27.48
C LYS A 197 -7.93 7.94 -27.72
N THR A 198 -7.00 8.78 -28.20
CA THR A 198 -7.25 10.18 -28.53
C THR A 198 -8.32 10.35 -29.61
N LEU A 199 -8.42 9.39 -30.53
CA LEU A 199 -9.48 9.35 -31.56
C LEU A 199 -10.79 8.68 -31.08
N GLY A 200 -10.82 8.21 -29.83
CA GLY A 200 -11.98 7.60 -29.18
C GLY A 200 -12.09 6.09 -29.36
N PHE A 201 -11.01 5.40 -29.73
CA PHE A 201 -11.00 3.95 -29.87
C PHE A 201 -10.48 3.25 -28.61
N ILE A 202 -11.08 2.11 -28.29
CA ILE A 202 -10.71 1.27 -27.13
C ILE A 202 -9.68 0.21 -27.55
N LYS A 203 -9.69 -0.20 -28.82
CA LYS A 203 -8.82 -1.21 -29.42
C LYS A 203 -8.20 -0.70 -30.72
N HIS A 204 -7.28 -1.48 -31.28
CA HIS A 204 -6.73 -1.21 -32.62
C HIS A 204 -7.83 -1.52 -33.63
N GLU A 205 -8.19 -0.52 -34.43
CA GLU A 205 -9.21 -0.62 -35.47
C GLU A 205 -8.59 -0.48 -36.86
N ASN A 206 -9.32 -0.94 -37.87
CA ASN A 206 -8.94 -0.82 -39.27
C ASN A 206 -8.72 0.65 -39.66
N PHE A 207 -7.69 0.90 -40.47
CA PHE A 207 -7.32 2.28 -40.87
C PHE A 207 -8.46 3.04 -41.57
N SER A 208 -9.35 2.33 -42.26
CA SER A 208 -10.56 2.91 -42.87
C SER A 208 -11.48 3.58 -41.83
N GLU A 209 -11.66 2.93 -40.67
CA GLU A 209 -12.49 3.45 -39.58
C GLU A 209 -11.79 4.60 -38.85
N VAL A 210 -10.48 4.50 -38.67
CA VAL A 210 -9.65 5.59 -38.12
C VAL A 210 -9.78 6.85 -38.98
N LYS A 211 -9.70 6.71 -40.31
CA LYS A 211 -9.87 7.82 -41.25
C LYS A 211 -11.28 8.43 -41.17
N LYS A 212 -12.32 7.60 -41.11
CA LYS A 212 -13.70 8.07 -40.95
C LYS A 212 -13.88 8.86 -39.66
N ARG A 213 -13.37 8.34 -38.54
CA ARG A 213 -13.45 8.98 -37.23
C ARG A 213 -12.65 10.27 -37.14
N TYR A 214 -11.47 10.31 -37.73
CA TYR A 214 -10.69 11.53 -37.88
C TYR A 214 -11.48 12.62 -38.62
N LEU A 215 -12.15 12.28 -39.73
CA LEU A 215 -12.95 13.24 -40.50
C LEU A 215 -14.15 13.77 -39.70
N GLU A 216 -14.81 12.92 -38.90
CA GLU A 216 -15.88 13.34 -37.99
C GLU A 216 -15.38 14.31 -36.92
N LEU A 217 -14.24 14.01 -36.29
CA LEU A 217 -13.63 14.86 -35.26
C LEU A 217 -13.10 16.17 -35.85
N ALA A 218 -12.50 16.12 -37.05
CA ALA A 218 -12.04 17.30 -37.77
C ALA A 218 -13.20 18.23 -38.11
N LYS A 219 -14.34 17.69 -38.58
CA LYS A 219 -15.57 18.47 -38.82
C LYS A 219 -16.20 19.03 -37.54
N THR A 220 -15.87 18.50 -36.37
CA THR A 220 -16.44 18.95 -35.10
C THR A 220 -15.56 20.02 -34.44
N TYR A 221 -14.24 19.84 -34.53
CA TYR A 221 -13.25 20.65 -33.81
C TYR A 221 -12.41 21.55 -34.72
N HIS A 222 -12.77 21.71 -36.00
CA HIS A 222 -12.06 22.64 -36.88
C HIS A 222 -12.10 24.07 -36.30
N PRO A 223 -10.97 24.79 -36.24
CA PRO A 223 -10.93 26.13 -35.67
C PRO A 223 -11.80 27.15 -36.42
N ASP A 224 -12.14 26.89 -37.68
CA ASP A 224 -13.00 27.77 -38.49
C ASP A 224 -14.50 27.58 -38.22
N LEU A 225 -14.90 26.51 -37.55
CA LEU A 225 -16.30 26.26 -37.21
C LEU A 225 -16.69 26.87 -35.85
N CYS A 226 -15.77 27.59 -35.21
CA CYS A 226 -15.98 28.20 -33.91
C CYS A 226 -16.04 29.73 -34.03
N ASP A 227 -17.26 30.28 -34.00
CA ASP A 227 -17.50 31.73 -34.08
C ASP A 227 -17.10 32.48 -32.80
N LEU A 228 -17.05 31.76 -31.65
CA LEU A 228 -16.67 32.32 -30.35
C LEU A 228 -15.15 32.36 -30.19
N LYS A 229 -14.59 33.57 -30.18
CA LYS A 229 -13.14 33.85 -30.07
C LYS A 229 -12.46 33.14 -28.89
N GLU A 230 -13.17 32.99 -27.77
CA GLU A 230 -12.69 32.32 -26.55
C GLU A 230 -12.53 30.80 -26.70
N LYS A 231 -13.41 30.15 -27.48
CA LYS A 231 -13.39 28.70 -27.71
C LYS A 231 -12.52 28.31 -28.90
N LYS A 232 -12.19 29.25 -29.79
CA LYS A 232 -11.33 29.03 -30.96
C LYS A 232 -9.95 28.50 -30.57
N ALA A 233 -9.35 29.03 -29.50
CA ALA A 233 -8.06 28.55 -29.00
C ALA A 233 -8.12 27.10 -28.46
N LEU A 234 -9.23 26.73 -27.81
CA LEU A 234 -9.46 25.39 -27.31
C LEU A 234 -9.68 24.39 -28.46
N TYR A 235 -10.43 24.79 -29.49
CA TYR A 235 -10.68 23.99 -30.69
C TYR A 235 -9.39 23.78 -31.48
N ALA A 236 -8.58 24.82 -31.66
CA ALA A 236 -7.27 24.71 -32.29
C ALA A 236 -6.32 23.72 -31.56
N LYS A 237 -6.26 23.80 -30.22
CA LYS A 237 -5.48 22.85 -29.41
C LYS A 237 -6.00 21.42 -29.55
N ARG A 238 -7.32 21.23 -29.48
CA ARG A 238 -7.96 19.91 -29.64
C ARG A 238 -7.69 19.34 -31.04
N PHE A 239 -7.81 20.16 -32.08
CA PHE A 239 -7.56 19.79 -33.46
C PHE A 239 -6.11 19.38 -33.70
N ALA A 240 -5.14 20.13 -33.15
CA ALA A 240 -3.72 19.77 -33.24
C ALA A 240 -3.43 18.39 -32.64
N ILE A 241 -4.00 18.09 -31.47
CA ILE A 241 -3.86 16.79 -30.80
C ILE A 241 -4.47 15.65 -31.64
N ILE A 242 -5.65 15.88 -32.24
CA ILE A 242 -6.33 14.91 -33.13
C ILE A 242 -5.50 14.65 -34.40
N GLN A 243 -4.94 15.72 -34.99
CA GLN A 243 -4.11 15.63 -36.19
C GLN A 243 -2.80 14.90 -35.93
N GLU A 244 -2.14 15.19 -34.80
CA GLU A 244 -0.92 14.50 -34.38
C GLU A 244 -1.18 13.01 -34.19
N ALA A 245 -2.24 12.64 -33.47
CA ALA A 245 -2.63 11.24 -33.26
C ALA A 245 -2.91 10.49 -34.57
N TYR A 246 -3.65 11.10 -35.50
CA TYR A 246 -3.90 10.51 -36.83
C TYR A 246 -2.60 10.35 -37.64
N SER A 247 -1.74 11.37 -37.63
CA SER A 247 -0.46 11.33 -38.35
C SER A 247 0.47 10.22 -37.84
N HIS A 248 0.44 9.98 -36.53
CA HIS A 248 1.23 8.93 -35.89
C HIS A 248 0.70 7.54 -36.26
N ILE A 249 -0.62 7.33 -36.22
CA ILE A 249 -1.23 6.06 -36.64
C ILE A 249 -0.95 5.78 -38.12
N LYS A 250 -1.05 6.78 -38.99
CA LYS A 250 -0.79 6.64 -40.43
C LYS A 250 0.65 6.20 -40.75
N LYS A 251 1.63 6.54 -39.90
CA LYS A 251 3.03 6.11 -40.09
C LYS A 251 3.27 4.63 -39.72
N HIS A 252 2.35 4.03 -38.97
CA HIS A 252 2.45 2.68 -38.42
C HIS A 252 1.32 1.75 -38.91
N ALA A 253 0.51 2.20 -39.88
CA ALA A 253 -0.56 1.45 -40.53
C ALA A 253 -0.16 1.08 -41.95
#